data_AF-A0A3D3B5A3-F1
#
_entry.id   AF-A0A3D3B5A3-F1
#
_cell.length_a   1.000
_cell.length_b   1.000
_cell.length_c   1.000
_cell.angle_alpha   90.00
_cell.angle_beta   90.00
_cell.angle_gamma   90.00
#
_symmetry.space_group_name_H-M   'P 1'
#
loop_
_entity.id
_entity.type
_entity.pdbx_description
1 polymer ?
#
loop_
_entity_poly.entity_id
_entity_poly.type
_entity_poly.pdbx_seq_one_letter_code
_entity_poly.pdbx_strand_id
1 'polypeptide(L)'
;PGRPKLGVVAREVTLLPRHWDWLGRQPGGASVALRKLVEEARRGNGVKDRIRQSQEAAYRFMLAMAGNEAGFEEAVKALFAGDEDRFRQLVEAWPPDICDHAR
;
A
#
# COMPACT_ATOMS: atom_id res chain seq x y z
N PRO A 1 -34.83 11.16 -17.59
CA PRO A 1 -33.48 10.83 -18.13
C PRO A 1 -32.45 10.83 -16.99
N GLY A 2 -32.23 9.66 -16.39
CA GLY A 2 -31.40 9.49 -15.19
C GLY A 2 -29.92 9.40 -15.54
N ARG A 3 -29.09 10.22 -14.90
CA ARG A 3 -27.63 10.11 -14.98
C ARG A 3 -27.21 8.76 -14.35
N PRO A 4 -26.42 7.92 -15.05
CA PRO A 4 -25.94 6.66 -14.47
C PRO A 4 -25.14 6.95 -13.19
N LYS A 5 -25.48 6.26 -12.10
CA LYS A 5 -24.75 6.31 -10.83
C LYS A 5 -23.35 5.70 -11.06
N LEU A 6 -22.33 6.54 -11.19
CA LEU A 6 -20.93 6.15 -11.42
C LEU A 6 -20.25 5.42 -10.23
N GLY A 7 -21.00 4.81 -9.31
CA GLY A 7 -20.44 4.14 -8.14
C GLY A 7 -19.57 5.03 -7.24
N VAL A 8 -19.77 6.35 -7.27
CA VAL A 8 -18.96 7.31 -6.52
C VAL A 8 -19.52 7.41 -5.10
N VAL A 9 -18.67 7.12 -4.10
CA VAL A 9 -18.99 7.31 -2.68
C VAL A 9 -18.38 8.63 -2.22
N ALA A 10 -19.20 9.54 -1.67
CA ALA A 10 -18.71 10.77 -1.07
C ALA A 10 -18.08 10.47 0.30
N ARG A 11 -16.94 11.12 0.58
CA ARG A 11 -16.27 11.12 1.89
C ARG A 11 -15.79 12.53 2.20
N GLU A 12 -15.65 12.83 3.49
CA GLU A 12 -15.17 14.12 3.97
C GLU A 12 -13.65 14.24 3.80
N VAL A 13 -13.19 15.40 3.33
CA VAL A 13 -11.77 15.72 3.16
C VAL A 13 -11.54 17.15 3.62
N THR A 14 -10.52 17.34 4.47
CA THR A 14 -10.12 18.67 4.95
C THR A 14 -8.88 19.13 4.18
N LEU A 15 -8.95 20.32 3.58
CA LEU A 15 -7.86 20.95 2.85
C LEU A 15 -7.72 22.42 3.25
N LEU A 16 -6.52 22.98 3.01
CA LEU A 16 -6.28 24.41 3.21
C LEU A 16 -7.15 25.25 2.25
N PRO A 17 -7.58 26.47 2.65
CA PRO A 17 -8.41 27.34 1.81
C PRO A 17 -7.85 27.55 0.40
N ARG A 18 -6.54 27.80 0.28
CA ARG A 18 -5.86 27.94 -1.02
C ARG A 18 -6.00 26.73 -1.95
N HIS A 19 -6.11 25.51 -1.39
CA HIS A 19 -6.31 24.30 -2.19
C HIS A 19 -7.75 24.22 -2.69
N TRP A 20 -8.72 24.64 -1.87
CA TRP A 20 -10.11 24.76 -2.30
C TRP A 20 -10.29 25.80 -3.40
N ASP A 21 -9.63 26.96 -3.26
CA ASP A 21 -9.64 28.00 -4.29
C ASP A 21 -9.08 27.48 -5.63
N TRP A 22 -7.99 26.72 -5.57
CA TRP A 22 -7.42 26.09 -6.75
C TRP A 22 -8.33 25.01 -7.35
N LEU A 23 -8.92 24.15 -6.51
CA LEU A 23 -9.86 23.10 -6.93
C LEU A 23 -11.13 23.66 -7.57
N GLY A 24 -11.64 24.78 -7.05
CA GLY A 24 -12.81 25.48 -7.58
C GLY A 24 -12.60 26.07 -8.98
N ARG A 25 -11.35 26.37 -9.35
CA ARG A 25 -10.99 26.89 -10.69
C ARG A 25 -10.80 25.78 -11.74
N GLN A 26 -10.87 24.51 -11.36
CA GLN A 26 -10.59 23.41 -12.28
C GLN A 26 -11.77 23.12 -13.21
N PRO A 27 -11.53 22.89 -14.51
CA PRO A 27 -12.58 22.49 -15.44
C PRO A 27 -13.16 21.13 -15.03
N GLY A 28 -14.47 21.08 -14.79
CA GLY A 28 -15.16 19.88 -14.28
C GLY A 28 -15.26 19.81 -12.74
N GLY A 29 -14.78 20.83 -12.03
CA GLY A 29 -14.94 20.98 -10.58
C GLY A 29 -13.98 20.15 -9.72
N ALA A 30 -14.05 20.38 -8.41
CA ALA A 30 -13.13 19.82 -7.44
C ALA A 30 -13.02 18.29 -7.49
N SER A 31 -14.14 17.57 -7.63
CA SER A 31 -14.13 16.09 -7.64
C SER A 31 -13.42 15.49 -8.85
N VAL A 32 -13.49 16.14 -10.02
CA VAL A 32 -12.79 15.67 -11.22
C VAL A 32 -11.28 15.92 -11.08
N ALA A 33 -10.91 17.09 -10.57
CA ALA A 33 -9.51 17.42 -10.31
C ALA A 33 -8.87 16.49 -9.27
N LEU A 34 -9.55 16.26 -8.15
CA LEU A 34 -9.09 15.31 -7.11
C LEU A 34 -8.90 13.90 -7.68
N ARG A 35 -9.83 13.42 -8.53
CA ARG A 35 -9.68 12.10 -9.15
C ARG A 35 -8.44 12.04 -10.04
N LYS A 36 -8.19 13.07 -10.86
CA LYS A 36 -7.00 13.11 -11.73
C LYS A 36 -5.71 13.12 -10.90
N LEU A 37 -5.64 13.94 -9.85
CA LEU A 37 -4.49 14.00 -8.94
C LEU A 37 -4.23 12.65 -8.25
N VAL A 38 -5.29 11.96 -7.82
CA VAL A 38 -5.18 10.61 -7.24
C VAL A 38 -4.65 9.61 -8.27
N GLU A 39 -5.19 9.63 -9.49
CA GLU A 39 -4.73 8.73 -10.56
C GLU A 39 -3.27 8.99 -10.97
N GLU A 40 -2.85 10.26 -11.04
CA GLU A 40 -1.46 10.64 -11.30
C GLU A 40 -0.52 10.18 -10.18
N ALA A 41 -0.89 10.40 -8.92
CA ALA A 41 -0.13 9.93 -7.77
C ALA A 41 -0.03 8.40 -7.74
N ARG A 42 -1.13 7.69 -8.04
CA ARG A 42 -1.14 6.21 -8.15
C ARG A 42 -0.26 5.70 -9.27
N ARG A 43 -0.19 6.40 -10.42
CA ARG A 43 0.70 6.02 -11.53
C ARG A 43 2.16 6.26 -11.19
N GLY A 44 2.48 7.36 -10.49
CA GLY A 44 3.84 7.68 -10.06
C GLY A 44 4.38 6.79 -8.93
N ASN A 45 3.51 6.37 -8.00
CA ASN A 45 3.89 5.58 -6.83
C ASN A 45 3.49 4.11 -6.91
N GLY A 46 2.80 3.66 -7.95
CA GLY A 46 2.18 2.33 -8.00
C GLY A 46 3.15 1.16 -7.80
N VAL A 47 4.43 1.28 -8.19
CA VAL A 47 5.44 0.25 -7.87
C VAL A 47 5.79 0.26 -6.39
N LYS A 48 6.08 1.43 -5.81
CA LYS A 48 6.42 1.57 -4.38
C LYS A 48 5.25 1.21 -3.47
N ASP A 49 4.03 1.61 -3.82
CA ASP A 49 2.82 1.27 -3.08
C ASP A 49 2.51 -0.22 -3.15
N ARG A 50 2.75 -0.88 -4.29
CA ARG A 50 2.62 -2.34 -4.42
C ARG A 50 3.66 -3.08 -3.59
N ILE A 51 4.93 -2.66 -3.63
CA ILE A 51 5.99 -3.23 -2.79
C ILE A 51 5.64 -3.06 -1.31
N ARG A 52 5.17 -1.88 -0.91
CA ARG A 52 4.77 -1.63 0.48
C ARG A 52 3.59 -2.51 0.89
N GLN A 53 2.57 -2.65 0.03
CA GLN A 53 1.42 -3.51 0.32
C GLN A 53 1.82 -4.99 0.39
N SER A 54 2.71 -5.48 -0.48
CA SER A 54 3.19 -6.85 -0.42
C SER A 54 4.02 -7.10 0.84
N GLN A 55 4.89 -6.16 1.22
CA GLN A 55 5.66 -6.21 2.47
C GLN A 55 4.73 -6.18 3.69
N GLU A 56 3.71 -5.33 3.72
CA GLU A 56 2.74 -5.29 4.83
C GLU A 56 1.92 -6.58 4.94
N ALA A 57 1.55 -7.19 3.81
CA ALA A 57 0.86 -8.48 3.78
C ALA A 57 1.75 -9.62 4.31
N ALA A 58 2.99 -9.71 3.81
CA ALA A 58 3.98 -10.68 4.29
C ALA A 58 4.27 -10.48 5.78
N TYR A 59 4.45 -9.24 6.24
CA TYR A 59 4.65 -8.93 7.66
C TYR A 59 3.50 -9.43 8.53
N ARG A 60 2.24 -9.19 8.14
CA ARG A 60 1.08 -9.67 8.92
C ARG A 60 1.02 -11.20 8.98
N PHE A 61 1.34 -11.87 7.88
CA PHE A 61 1.42 -13.32 7.84
C PHE A 61 2.51 -13.85 8.79
N MET A 62 3.73 -13.33 8.65
CA MET A 62 4.87 -13.75 9.50
C MET A 62 4.62 -13.43 10.97
N LEU A 63 4.02 -12.30 11.29
CA LEU A 63 3.69 -11.94 12.68
C LEU A 63 2.72 -12.97 13.30
N ALA A 64 1.75 -13.44 12.51
CA ALA A 64 0.77 -14.43 12.98
C ALA A 64 1.34 -15.85 13.07
N MET A 65 2.20 -16.24 12.12
CA MET A 65 2.66 -17.62 11.96
C MET A 65 4.05 -17.90 12.54
N ALA A 66 4.95 -16.91 12.48
CA ALA A 66 6.38 -17.03 12.78
C ALA A 66 6.86 -16.06 13.86
N GLY A 67 5.95 -15.35 14.55
CA GLY A 67 6.32 -14.29 15.50
C GLY A 67 7.20 -14.76 16.68
N ASN A 68 7.20 -16.06 16.98
CA ASN A 68 8.03 -16.68 18.02
C ASN A 68 9.24 -17.46 17.44
N GLU A 69 9.40 -17.48 16.12
CA GLU A 69 10.49 -18.20 15.47
C GLU A 69 11.80 -17.43 15.56
N ALA A 70 12.91 -18.17 15.55
CA ALA A 70 14.24 -17.57 15.56
C ALA A 70 14.46 -16.70 14.30
N GLY A 71 15.06 -15.53 14.48
CA GLY A 71 15.36 -14.61 13.37
C GLY A 71 14.16 -13.84 12.82
N PHE A 72 13.00 -13.86 13.49
CA PHE A 72 11.82 -13.08 13.10
C PHE A 72 12.11 -11.59 12.90
N GLU A 73 12.76 -10.93 13.86
CA GLU A 73 13.05 -9.50 13.75
C GLU A 73 13.99 -9.17 12.58
N GLU A 74 15.01 -10.01 12.37
CA GLU A 74 15.95 -9.89 11.25
C GLU A 74 15.24 -10.10 9.92
N ALA A 75 14.31 -11.07 9.84
CA ALA A 75 13.52 -11.33 8.64
C ALA A 75 12.61 -10.14 8.31
N VAL A 76 11.94 -9.57 9.32
CA VAL A 76 11.13 -8.34 9.16
C VAL A 76 12.00 -7.18 8.68
N LYS A 77 13.20 -7.00 9.25
CA LYS A 77 14.15 -5.96 8.80
C LYS A 77 14.57 -6.17 7.34
N ALA A 78 14.92 -7.40 6.94
CA ALA A 78 15.29 -7.73 5.57
C ALA A 78 14.13 -7.52 4.58
N LEU A 79 12.91 -7.91 4.96
CA LEU A 79 11.69 -7.70 4.16
C LEU A 79 11.46 -6.22 3.84
N PHE A 80 11.50 -5.34 4.85
CA PHE A 80 11.29 -3.90 4.65
C PHE A 80 12.49 -3.19 4.00
N ALA A 81 13.71 -3.73 4.16
CA ALA A 81 14.89 -3.26 3.45
C ALA A 81 14.91 -3.66 1.97
N GLY A 82 14.09 -4.64 1.56
CA GLY A 82 14.09 -5.19 0.20
C GLY A 82 15.29 -6.11 -0.08
N ASP A 83 15.91 -6.67 0.96
CA ASP A 83 17.04 -7.60 0.85
C ASP A 83 16.51 -9.03 0.76
N GLU A 84 16.14 -9.44 -0.46
CA GLU A 84 15.49 -10.73 -0.73
C GLU A 84 16.37 -11.94 -0.39
N ASP A 85 17.68 -11.86 -0.65
CA ASP A 85 18.60 -12.97 -0.38
C ASP A 85 18.75 -13.19 1.12
N ARG A 86 18.93 -12.10 1.89
CA ARG A 86 19.00 -12.18 3.35
C ARG A 86 17.67 -12.61 3.95
N PHE A 87 16.55 -12.14 3.41
CA PHE A 87 15.22 -12.57 3.83
C PHE A 87 15.05 -14.07 3.65
N ARG A 88 15.36 -14.61 2.47
CA ARG A 88 15.26 -16.05 2.17
C ARG A 88 16.10 -16.90 3.12
N GLN A 89 17.32 -16.48 3.43
CA GLN A 89 18.19 -17.20 4.38
C GLN A 89 17.63 -17.21 5.81
N LEU A 90 16.99 -16.12 6.24
CA LEU A 90 16.44 -16.02 7.60
C LEU A 90 15.18 -16.87 7.78
N VAL A 91 14.33 -16.94 6.77
CA VAL A 91 13.10 -17.74 6.82
C VAL A 91 13.33 -19.24 6.57
N GLU A 92 14.50 -19.65 6.05
CA GLU A 92 14.85 -21.07 5.85
C GLU A 92 14.90 -21.88 7.15
N ALA A 93 15.16 -21.21 8.28
CA ALA A 93 15.17 -21.86 9.58
C ALA A 93 13.77 -22.14 10.14
N TRP A 94 12.72 -21.59 9.52
CA TRP A 94 11.34 -21.74 9.98
C TRP A 94 10.71 -23.05 9.48
N PRO A 95 9.59 -23.49 10.06
CA PRO A 95 8.82 -24.61 9.53
C PRO A 95 8.56 -24.46 8.01
N PRO A 96 8.73 -25.54 7.21
CA PRO A 96 8.67 -25.47 5.74
C PRO A 96 7.40 -24.80 5.21
N ASP A 97 6.24 -25.14 5.78
CA ASP A 97 4.94 -24.59 5.36
C ASP A 97 4.83 -23.07 5.57
N ILE A 98 5.56 -22.54 6.56
CA ILE A 98 5.57 -21.11 6.88
C ILE A 98 6.57 -20.39 5.97
N CYS A 99 7.74 -21.00 5.72
CA CYS A 99 8.76 -20.49 4.81
C CYS A 99 8.22 -20.38 3.36
N ASP A 100 7.56 -21.42 2.86
CA ASP A 100 7.02 -21.47 1.50
C ASP A 100 5.92 -20.43 1.27
N HIS A 101 5.15 -20.07 2.31
CA HIS A 101 4.12 -19.05 2.21
C HIS A 101 4.64 -17.62 2.45
N ALA A 102 5.79 -17.47 3.11
CA ALA A 102 6.42 -16.17 3.36
C ALA A 102 7.24 -15.65 2.17
N ARG A 103 7.68 -16.54 1.26
CA ARG A 103 8.41 -16.22 0.03
C ARG A 103 7.48 -15.72 -1.08
#